data_AF-A0AA88HNW2-F1
#
_entry.id   AF-A0AA88HNW2-F1
#
_cell.length_a   1.000
_cell.length_b   1.000
_cell.length_c   1.000
_cell.angle_alpha   90.00
_cell.angle_beta   90.00
_cell.angle_gamma   90.00
#
_symmetry.space_group_name_H-M   'P 1'
#
loop_
_entity.id
_entity.type
_entity.pdbx_description
1 polymer ?
#
loop_
_entity_poly.entity_id
_entity_poly.type
_entity_poly.pdbx_seq_one_letter_code
_entity_poly.pdbx_strand_id
1 'polypeptide(L)'
;MTNASEISSPELRGILATIPSIFNLSGVLLSYVMGSFMGWRDMTLVGLAFPIAYLFMWFQPESPVWLLQNGHNTKAQESLQRLRGRKIEISDEYLRIKENCDKEAEKPKFHIREIFKKLFYKPVLLCIFMMFFQMFGGYGPIIFHSVEILTEVNSPLRGENASIILAAVMVAVAIMAAFIMDKAGRKVLLSISGFFLIAALCALGAFFYIKEFQGESAVVSITWLPVASLFVYYGAYSLGYYEVPFILLGETFPVRYRDVMGSIGYFANSLFVFLSVKTYADLKHRVGYYGAYWFYAAVLLSGIIFVWIFMPETKGKTLEEIEMKMTRKKGQKAVASDAESGYDNKGYGLRDGKEKQVVVAKL
;
A
#
# COMPACT_ATOMS: atom_id res chain seq x y z
N MET A 1 -8.42 6.56 3.55
CA MET A 1 -7.27 5.96 4.29
C MET A 1 -6.89 6.77 5.52
N THR A 2 -6.69 8.08 5.41
CA THR A 2 -6.30 8.96 6.54
C THR A 2 -7.26 8.90 7.74
N ASN A 3 -8.57 9.01 7.50
CA ASN A 3 -9.56 8.95 8.58
C ASN A 3 -9.57 7.59 9.30
N ALA A 4 -9.38 6.49 8.56
CA ALA A 4 -9.33 5.14 9.14
C ALA A 4 -8.08 4.93 10.00
N SER A 5 -6.92 5.47 9.60
CA SER A 5 -5.68 5.33 10.37
C SER A 5 -5.63 6.22 11.62
N GLU A 6 -6.37 7.34 11.62
CA GLU A 6 -6.53 8.23 12.78
C GLU A 6 -7.51 7.69 13.82
N ILE A 7 -8.55 7.00 13.38
CA ILE A 7 -9.59 6.43 14.26
C ILE A 7 -9.18 5.04 14.82
N SER A 8 -8.31 4.32 14.10
CA SER A 8 -7.85 2.97 14.47
C SER A 8 -7.03 2.92 15.75
N SER A 9 -7.29 1.93 16.61
CA SER A 9 -6.39 1.57 17.70
C SER A 9 -5.07 1.03 17.14
N PRO A 10 -3.93 1.22 17.83
CA PRO A 10 -2.61 0.79 17.33
C PRO A 10 -2.53 -0.70 16.98
N GLU A 11 -3.28 -1.55 17.68
CA GLU A 11 -3.30 -3.01 17.49
C GLU A 11 -4.03 -3.45 16.22
N LEU A 12 -5.01 -2.68 15.75
CA LEU A 12 -5.82 -3.00 14.55
C LEU A 12 -5.42 -2.17 13.33
N ARG A 13 -4.44 -1.27 13.45
CA ARG A 13 -4.07 -0.32 12.40
C ARG A 13 -3.62 -1.02 11.11
N GLY A 14 -2.93 -2.16 11.20
CA GLY A 14 -2.51 -2.96 10.04
C GLY A 14 -3.69 -3.50 9.25
N ILE A 15 -4.58 -4.24 9.92
CA ILE A 15 -5.80 -4.81 9.33
C ILE A 15 -6.75 -3.72 8.83
N LEU A 16 -6.96 -2.64 9.59
CA LEU A 16 -7.85 -1.54 9.17
C LEU A 16 -7.28 -0.76 7.96
N ALA A 17 -5.96 -0.76 7.77
CA ALA A 17 -5.32 -0.14 6.62
C ALA A 17 -5.47 -0.96 5.33
N THR A 18 -5.69 -2.28 5.41
CA THR A 18 -5.89 -3.15 4.22
C THR A 18 -7.34 -3.15 3.73
N ILE A 19 -8.31 -2.80 4.60
CA ILE A 19 -9.74 -2.76 4.26
C ILE A 19 -10.04 -1.99 2.95
N PRO A 20 -9.54 -0.75 2.73
CA PRO A 20 -9.80 -0.03 1.49
C PRO A 20 -9.32 -0.76 0.24
N SER A 21 -8.20 -1.48 0.34
CA SER A 21 -7.63 -2.30 -0.73
C SER A 21 -8.55 -3.49 -1.05
N ILE A 22 -9.03 -4.20 -0.02
CA ILE A 22 -9.97 -5.32 -0.18
C ILE A 22 -11.29 -4.85 -0.83
N PHE A 23 -11.82 -3.70 -0.40
CA PHE A 23 -13.01 -3.11 -1.02
C PHE A 23 -12.78 -2.74 -2.49
N ASN A 24 -11.61 -2.20 -2.83
CA ASN A 24 -11.28 -1.88 -4.21
C ASN A 24 -11.20 -3.14 -5.10
N LEU A 25 -10.53 -4.20 -4.64
CA LEU A 25 -10.50 -5.49 -5.35
C LEU A 25 -11.88 -6.13 -5.48
N SER A 26 -12.72 -6.01 -4.45
CA SER A 26 -14.11 -6.48 -4.49
C SER A 26 -14.92 -5.69 -5.52
N GLY A 27 -14.65 -4.40 -5.69
CA GLY A 27 -15.23 -3.57 -6.75
C GLY A 27 -14.77 -4.00 -8.15
N VAL A 28 -13.50 -4.39 -8.32
CA VAL A 28 -13.00 -4.97 -9.58
C VAL A 28 -13.70 -6.29 -9.90
N LEU A 29 -13.84 -7.18 -8.92
CA LEU A 29 -14.58 -8.44 -9.08
C LEU A 29 -16.03 -8.18 -9.49
N LEU A 30 -16.72 -7.26 -8.80
CA LEU A 30 -18.09 -6.91 -9.13
C LEU A 30 -18.20 -6.34 -10.56
N SER A 31 -17.22 -5.54 -10.97
CA SER A 31 -17.15 -4.98 -12.33
C SER A 31 -17.02 -6.06 -13.40
N TYR A 32 -16.21 -7.11 -13.16
CA TYR A 32 -16.12 -8.24 -14.09
C TYR A 32 -17.38 -9.09 -14.13
N VAL A 33 -18.02 -9.34 -12.98
CA VAL A 33 -19.29 -10.06 -12.93
C VAL A 33 -20.36 -9.29 -13.70
N MET A 34 -20.51 -7.99 -13.43
CA MET A 34 -21.48 -7.16 -14.15
C MET A 34 -21.17 -7.07 -15.64
N GLY A 35 -19.89 -6.96 -16.02
CA GLY A 35 -19.47 -6.89 -17.41
C GLY A 35 -19.74 -8.16 -18.23
N SER A 36 -19.92 -9.32 -17.58
CA SER A 36 -20.28 -10.57 -18.27
C SER A 36 -21.80 -10.70 -18.53
N PHE A 37 -22.64 -10.08 -17.68
CA PHE A 37 -24.10 -10.19 -17.79
C PHE A 37 -24.79 -8.95 -18.38
N MET A 38 -24.16 -7.77 -18.32
CA MET A 38 -24.78 -6.49 -18.63
C MET A 38 -23.99 -5.73 -19.71
N GLY A 39 -24.70 -4.92 -20.50
CA GLY A 39 -24.07 -3.97 -21.40
C GLY A 39 -23.36 -2.84 -20.64
N TRP A 40 -22.38 -2.19 -21.28
CA TRP A 40 -21.59 -1.12 -20.66
C TRP A 40 -22.46 0.03 -20.12
N ARG A 41 -23.60 0.32 -20.77
CA ARG A 41 -24.54 1.38 -20.34
C ARG A 41 -25.22 1.03 -19.02
N ASP A 42 -25.76 -0.18 -18.91
CA ASP A 42 -26.46 -0.64 -17.70
C ASP A 42 -25.47 -0.76 -16.53
N MET A 43 -24.25 -1.22 -16.81
CA MET A 43 -23.16 -1.24 -15.84
C MET A 43 -22.86 0.17 -15.30
N THR A 44 -22.77 1.19 -16.17
CA THR A 44 -22.54 2.57 -15.72
C THR A 44 -23.69 3.13 -14.89
N LEU A 45 -24.93 2.77 -15.21
CA LEU A 45 -26.12 3.20 -14.45
C LEU A 45 -26.12 2.61 -13.03
N VAL A 46 -25.81 1.33 -12.90
CA VAL A 46 -25.65 0.69 -11.58
C VAL A 46 -24.45 1.29 -10.84
N GLY A 47 -23.37 1.62 -11.54
CA GLY A 47 -22.22 2.34 -10.98
C GLY A 47 -22.59 3.67 -10.31
N LEU A 48 -23.62 4.37 -10.81
CA LEU A 48 -24.13 5.62 -10.24
C LEU A 48 -24.79 5.44 -8.86
N ALA A 49 -25.17 4.22 -8.48
CA ALA A 49 -25.72 3.93 -7.16
C ALA A 49 -24.66 4.00 -6.05
N PHE A 50 -23.38 3.73 -6.34
CA PHE A 50 -22.31 3.75 -5.33
C PHE A 50 -22.03 5.14 -4.73
N PRO A 51 -22.00 6.23 -5.51
CA PRO A 51 -21.96 7.59 -4.97
C PRO A 51 -23.13 7.91 -4.02
N ILE A 52 -24.31 7.31 -4.21
CA ILE A 52 -25.45 7.52 -3.32
C ILE A 52 -25.15 6.92 -1.94
N ALA A 53 -24.44 5.80 -1.87
CA ALA A 53 -24.00 5.22 -0.60
C ALA A 53 -23.03 6.14 0.16
N TYR A 54 -22.34 7.07 -0.52
CA TYR A 54 -21.50 8.09 0.13
C TYR A 54 -22.33 9.06 0.99
N LEU A 55 -23.64 9.23 0.72
CA LEU A 55 -24.53 10.04 1.56
C LEU A 55 -24.63 9.48 2.99
N PHE A 56 -24.40 8.17 3.20
CA PHE A 56 -24.37 7.58 4.55
C PHE A 56 -23.17 8.04 5.39
N MET A 57 -22.12 8.63 4.78
CA MET A 57 -21.02 9.23 5.54
C MET A 57 -21.45 10.43 6.37
N TRP A 58 -22.59 11.05 6.08
CA TRP A 58 -23.15 12.12 6.91
C TRP A 58 -23.38 11.67 8.37
N PHE A 59 -23.64 10.38 8.60
CA PHE A 59 -23.86 9.84 9.95
C PHE A 59 -22.57 9.46 10.70
N GLN A 60 -21.42 9.51 10.03
CA GLN A 60 -20.13 9.12 10.62
C GLN A 60 -19.57 10.26 11.46
N PRO A 61 -19.11 10.02 12.70
CA PRO A 61 -18.47 11.06 13.50
C PRO A 61 -17.14 11.51 12.87
N GLU A 62 -16.88 12.81 12.91
CA GLU A 62 -15.60 13.41 12.50
C GLU A 62 -14.40 12.87 13.30
N SER A 63 -13.22 12.88 12.67
CA SER A 63 -11.97 12.48 13.29
C SER A 63 -11.71 13.28 14.58
N PRO A 64 -11.50 12.62 15.74
CA PRO A 64 -11.21 13.31 16.99
C PRO A 64 -9.90 14.11 16.94
N VAL A 65 -8.94 13.68 16.12
CA VAL A 65 -7.67 14.41 15.88
C VAL A 65 -7.94 15.73 15.16
N TRP A 66 -8.76 15.70 14.11
CA TRP A 66 -9.14 16.91 13.36
C TRP A 66 -9.94 17.88 14.23
N LEU A 67 -10.84 17.37 15.08
CA LEU A 67 -11.62 18.20 16.02
C LEU A 67 -10.71 18.90 17.04
N LEU A 68 -9.70 18.21 17.57
CA LEU A 68 -8.71 18.80 18.47
C LEU A 68 -7.85 19.85 17.79
N GLN A 69 -7.37 19.58 16.57
CA GLN A 69 -6.58 20.54 15.78
C GLN A 69 -7.35 21.84 15.48
N ASN A 70 -8.67 21.77 15.35
CA ASN A 70 -9.53 22.95 15.14
C ASN A 70 -10.08 23.56 16.44
N GLY A 71 -9.61 23.11 17.61
CA GLY A 71 -9.97 23.67 18.91
C GLY A 71 -11.31 23.18 19.49
N HIS A 72 -11.98 22.21 18.86
CA HIS A 72 -13.25 21.65 19.31
C HIS A 72 -13.08 20.50 20.33
N ASN A 73 -12.55 20.82 21.51
CA ASN A 73 -12.22 19.84 22.56
C ASN A 73 -13.41 18.96 23.02
N THR A 74 -14.59 19.55 23.23
CA THR A 74 -15.78 18.82 23.70
C THR A 74 -16.30 17.82 22.66
N LYS A 75 -16.41 18.26 21.40
CA LYS A 75 -16.81 17.38 20.28
C LYS A 75 -15.80 16.27 20.03
N ALA A 76 -14.51 16.52 20.26
CA ALA A 76 -13.49 15.50 20.14
C ALA A 76 -13.66 14.37 21.17
N GLN A 77 -13.98 14.71 22.43
CA GLN A 77 -14.31 13.72 23.46
C GLN A 77 -15.56 12.92 23.10
N GLU A 78 -16.62 13.58 22.64
CA GLU A 78 -17.87 12.92 22.22
C GLU A 78 -17.65 11.98 21.03
N SER A 79 -16.88 12.41 20.03
CA SER A 79 -16.51 11.59 18.87
C SER A 79 -15.71 10.36 19.31
N LEU A 80 -14.68 10.55 20.14
CA LEU A 80 -13.84 9.45 20.63
C LEU A 80 -14.65 8.46 21.50
N GLN A 81 -15.58 8.95 22.32
CA GLN A 81 -16.52 8.12 23.08
C GLN A 81 -17.49 7.33 22.21
N ARG A 82 -17.95 7.92 21.11
CA ARG A 82 -18.80 7.22 20.13
C ARG A 82 -18.02 6.14 19.38
N LEU A 83 -16.74 6.37 19.10
CA LEU A 83 -15.86 5.46 18.38
C LEU A 83 -15.38 4.26 19.21
N ARG A 84 -15.04 4.47 20.50
CA ARG A 84 -14.60 3.39 21.41
C ARG A 84 -15.78 2.68 22.08
N GLY A 85 -16.91 3.39 22.27
CA GLY A 85 -18.11 2.88 22.94
C GLY A 85 -18.34 3.54 24.29
N ARG A 86 -19.61 3.71 24.70
CA ARG A 86 -20.03 4.54 25.84
C ARG A 86 -19.53 4.09 27.24
N LYS A 87 -18.95 2.89 27.35
CA LYS A 87 -18.55 2.29 28.64
C LYS A 87 -17.04 2.16 28.83
N ILE A 88 -16.25 2.51 27.80
CA ILE A 88 -14.79 2.46 27.88
C ILE A 88 -14.30 3.80 28.42
N GLU A 89 -13.32 3.77 29.34
CA GLU A 89 -12.65 4.96 29.83
C GLU A 89 -11.63 5.47 28.80
N ILE A 90 -11.75 6.76 28.44
CA ILE A 90 -11.04 7.37 27.30
C ILE A 90 -10.14 8.51 27.74
N SER A 91 -10.22 8.92 29.00
CA SER A 91 -9.46 10.01 29.61
C SER A 91 -7.97 9.98 29.23
N ASP A 92 -7.32 8.82 29.38
CA ASP A 92 -5.90 8.65 29.06
C ASP A 92 -5.59 8.75 27.56
N GLU A 93 -6.44 8.16 26.70
CA GLU A 93 -6.27 8.22 25.25
C GLU A 93 -6.49 9.64 24.72
N TYR A 94 -7.52 10.33 25.23
CA TYR A 94 -7.81 11.71 24.90
C TYR A 94 -6.66 12.64 25.28
N LEU A 95 -6.11 12.49 26.49
CA LEU A 95 -4.97 13.30 26.95
C LEU A 95 -3.74 13.09 26.08
N ARG A 96 -3.43 11.84 25.70
CA ARG A 96 -2.31 11.54 24.78
C ARG A 96 -2.49 12.18 23.40
N ILE A 97 -3.70 12.10 22.83
CA ILE A 97 -3.98 12.70 21.52
C ILE A 97 -3.87 14.22 21.62
N LYS A 98 -4.42 14.82 22.68
CA LYS A 98 -4.37 16.27 22.91
C LYS A 98 -2.93 16.76 23.07
N GLU A 99 -2.10 16.08 23.86
CA GLU A 99 -0.69 16.42 24.03
C GLU A 99 0.08 16.36 22.70
N ASN A 100 -0.22 15.38 21.85
CA ASN A 100 0.36 15.30 20.50
C ASN A 100 -0.10 16.44 19.59
N CYS A 101 -1.39 16.82 19.65
CA CYS A 101 -1.90 17.95 18.90
C CYS A 101 -1.30 19.29 19.37
N ASP A 102 -1.15 19.49 20.68
CA ASP A 102 -0.55 20.69 21.27
C ASP A 102 0.93 20.80 20.86
N LYS A 103 1.69 19.71 20.93
CA LYS A 103 3.08 19.63 20.40
C LYS A 103 3.18 19.90 18.90
N GLU A 104 2.13 19.60 18.12
CA GLU A 104 2.09 19.94 16.70
C GLU A 104 1.72 21.40 16.45
N ALA A 105 0.84 21.98 17.27
CA ALA A 105 0.40 23.37 17.20
C ALA A 105 1.54 24.36 17.54
N GLU A 106 2.47 23.98 18.41
CA GLU A 106 3.67 24.77 18.73
C GLU A 106 4.67 24.87 17.57
N LYS A 107 4.57 24.00 16.55
CA LYS A 107 5.49 24.03 15.40
C LYS A 107 5.09 25.15 14.41
N PRO A 108 6.05 25.81 13.73
CA PRO A 108 5.78 26.94 12.83
C PRO A 108 4.81 26.56 11.71
N LYS A 109 4.01 27.51 11.19
CA LYS A 109 2.95 27.28 10.18
C LYS A 109 3.46 26.58 8.90
N PHE A 110 2.58 25.78 8.28
CA PHE A 110 2.84 24.97 7.08
C PHE A 110 3.46 25.78 5.93
N HIS A 111 4.62 25.33 5.44
CA HIS A 111 5.25 25.84 4.22
C HIS A 111 5.58 24.68 3.28
N ILE A 112 5.08 24.72 2.04
CA ILE A 112 5.29 23.69 1.00
C ILE A 112 6.79 23.46 0.74
N ARG A 113 7.62 24.49 0.93
CA ARG A 113 9.09 24.39 0.83
C ARG A 113 9.72 23.42 1.84
N GLU A 114 9.05 23.13 2.95
CA GLU A 114 9.58 22.20 3.96
C GLU A 114 9.56 20.75 3.48
N ILE A 115 8.69 20.39 2.54
CA ILE A 115 8.61 19.04 1.95
C ILE A 115 9.92 18.69 1.21
N PHE A 116 10.64 19.69 0.71
CA PHE A 116 11.94 19.51 0.05
C PHE A 116 13.11 19.32 1.04
N LYS A 117 12.89 19.42 2.35
CA LYS A 117 13.91 19.11 3.34
C LYS A 117 14.24 17.60 3.31
N LYS A 118 15.50 17.27 3.62
CA LYS A 118 16.04 15.90 3.58
C LYS A 118 15.29 14.87 4.42
N LEU A 119 14.58 15.36 5.43
CA LEU A 119 13.73 14.61 6.32
C LEU A 119 12.50 14.02 5.61
N PHE A 120 11.91 14.73 4.64
CA PHE A 120 10.60 14.38 4.07
C PHE A 120 10.69 13.82 2.65
N TYR A 121 11.65 14.23 1.82
CA TYR A 121 11.69 13.75 0.43
C TYR A 121 12.03 12.27 0.29
N LYS A 122 12.78 11.67 1.23
CA LYS A 122 13.16 10.25 1.18
C LYS A 122 11.94 9.31 1.28
N PRO A 123 11.05 9.44 2.30
CA PRO A 123 9.76 8.76 2.34
C PRO A 123 8.93 8.90 1.06
N VAL A 124 8.78 10.13 0.55
CA VAL A 124 7.98 10.42 -0.65
C VAL A 124 8.54 9.70 -1.85
N LEU A 125 9.86 9.82 -2.05
CA LEU A 125 10.56 9.22 -3.17
C LEU A 125 10.45 7.69 -3.13
N LEU A 126 10.56 7.08 -1.94
CA LEU A 126 10.35 5.65 -1.75
C LEU A 126 8.93 5.25 -2.17
N CYS A 127 7.90 5.98 -1.75
CA CYS A 127 6.52 5.67 -2.12
C CYS A 127 6.28 5.84 -3.63
N ILE A 128 6.81 6.90 -4.24
CA ILE A 128 6.72 7.13 -5.69
C ILE A 128 7.39 5.99 -6.46
N PHE A 129 8.59 5.55 -6.07
CA PHE A 129 9.26 4.42 -6.70
C PHE A 129 8.50 3.11 -6.51
N MET A 130 7.92 2.89 -5.33
CA MET A 130 7.06 1.72 -5.09
C MET A 130 5.85 1.71 -6.03
N MET A 131 5.18 2.86 -6.21
CA MET A 131 4.08 3.01 -7.17
C MET A 131 4.52 2.83 -8.62
N PHE A 132 5.72 3.30 -8.96
CA PHE A 132 6.32 3.06 -10.27
C PHE A 132 6.50 1.56 -10.53
N PHE A 133 7.15 0.82 -9.61
CA PHE A 133 7.34 -0.63 -9.76
C PHE A 133 6.02 -1.40 -9.74
N GLN A 134 5.03 -0.92 -8.99
CA GLN A 134 3.69 -1.47 -8.96
C GLN A 134 3.02 -1.40 -10.34
N MET A 135 3.06 -0.24 -11.00
CA MET A 135 2.37 0.00 -12.27
C MET A 135 3.15 -0.45 -13.49
N PHE A 136 4.46 -0.20 -13.53
CA PHE A 136 5.37 -0.70 -14.57
C PHE A 136 5.79 -2.16 -14.35
N GLY A 137 5.33 -2.80 -13.28
CA GLY A 137 5.37 -4.25 -13.10
C GLY A 137 4.25 -5.00 -13.83
N GLY A 138 3.47 -4.31 -14.67
CA GLY A 138 2.48 -4.91 -15.57
C GLY A 138 1.04 -4.92 -15.07
N TYR A 139 0.75 -4.41 -13.88
CA TYR A 139 -0.60 -4.50 -13.28
C TYR A 139 -1.70 -3.87 -14.12
N GLY A 140 -1.54 -2.59 -14.50
CA GLY A 140 -2.53 -1.89 -15.31
C GLY A 140 -2.81 -2.61 -16.62
N PRO A 141 -1.79 -2.84 -17.47
CA PRO A 141 -1.96 -3.55 -18.73
C PRO A 141 -2.55 -4.96 -18.60
N ILE A 142 -2.04 -5.78 -17.67
CA ILE A 142 -2.46 -7.19 -17.54
C ILE A 142 -3.89 -7.31 -17.02
N ILE A 143 -4.33 -6.43 -16.14
CA ILE A 143 -5.70 -6.45 -15.62
C ILE A 143 -6.69 -5.94 -16.66
N PHE A 144 -6.40 -4.81 -17.30
CA PHE A 144 -7.31 -4.25 -18.30
C PHE A 144 -7.40 -5.10 -19.57
N HIS A 145 -6.32 -5.77 -19.96
CA HIS A 145 -6.28 -6.65 -21.14
C HIS A 145 -6.36 -8.14 -20.79
N SER A 146 -6.80 -8.51 -19.57
CA SER A 146 -6.84 -9.91 -19.12
C SER A 146 -7.65 -10.83 -20.03
N VAL A 147 -8.84 -10.38 -20.46
CA VAL A 147 -9.72 -11.13 -21.38
C VAL A 147 -9.06 -11.33 -22.73
N GLU A 148 -8.39 -10.30 -23.26
CA GLU A 148 -7.64 -10.36 -24.53
C GLU A 148 -6.49 -11.38 -24.43
N ILE A 149 -5.70 -11.31 -23.36
CA ILE A 149 -4.59 -12.24 -23.12
C ILE A 149 -5.08 -13.69 -23.01
N LEU A 150 -6.17 -13.92 -22.29
CA LEU A 150 -6.75 -15.27 -22.13
C LEU A 150 -7.31 -15.82 -23.45
N THR A 151 -7.84 -14.95 -24.30
CA THR A 151 -8.33 -15.32 -25.63
C THR A 151 -7.18 -15.67 -26.57
N GLU A 152 -6.09 -14.89 -26.53
CA GLU A 152 -4.88 -15.13 -27.32
C GLU A 152 -4.16 -16.45 -26.99
N VAL A 153 -4.33 -16.96 -25.77
CA VAL A 153 -3.75 -18.26 -25.36
C VAL A 153 -4.59 -19.45 -25.84
N ASN A 154 -5.75 -19.23 -26.47
CA ASN A 154 -6.73 -20.28 -26.78
C ASN A 154 -7.11 -21.09 -25.53
N SER A 155 -7.32 -20.39 -24.41
CA SER A 155 -7.71 -21.03 -23.15
C SER A 155 -9.02 -21.81 -23.31
N PRO A 156 -9.15 -23.02 -22.72
CA PRO A 156 -10.41 -23.78 -22.72
C PRO A 156 -11.53 -23.07 -21.92
N LEU A 157 -11.18 -22.10 -21.09
CA LEU A 157 -12.13 -21.24 -20.37
C LEU A 157 -12.42 -20.00 -21.22
N ARG A 158 -13.71 -19.66 -21.39
CA ARG A 158 -14.12 -18.35 -21.92
C ARG A 158 -13.41 -17.24 -21.14
N GLY A 159 -12.80 -16.28 -21.83
CA GLY A 159 -11.98 -15.22 -21.21
C GLY A 159 -12.73 -14.47 -20.10
N GLU A 160 -14.02 -14.22 -20.27
CA GLU A 160 -14.89 -13.60 -19.26
C GLU A 160 -14.94 -14.39 -17.93
N ASN A 161 -15.21 -15.69 -18.00
CA ASN A 161 -15.30 -16.55 -16.81
C ASN A 161 -13.94 -16.64 -16.10
N ALA A 162 -12.85 -16.72 -16.87
CA ALA A 162 -11.51 -16.76 -16.31
C ALA A 162 -11.13 -15.43 -15.62
N SER A 163 -11.48 -14.27 -16.18
CA SER A 163 -11.24 -12.97 -15.53
C SER A 163 -12.02 -12.81 -14.21
N ILE A 164 -13.27 -13.33 -14.13
CA ILE A 164 -14.03 -13.36 -12.88
C ILE A 164 -13.31 -14.20 -11.82
N ILE A 165 -12.86 -15.41 -12.18
CA ILE A 165 -12.14 -16.29 -11.25
C ILE A 165 -10.83 -15.64 -10.80
N LEU A 166 -10.07 -15.02 -11.71
CA LEU A 166 -8.84 -14.32 -11.39
C LEU A 166 -9.07 -13.18 -10.38
N ALA A 167 -10.12 -12.37 -10.55
CA ALA A 167 -10.46 -11.33 -9.58
C ALA A 167 -10.93 -11.90 -8.24
N ALA A 168 -11.66 -13.02 -8.22
CA ALA A 168 -12.04 -13.70 -6.99
C ALA A 168 -10.81 -14.20 -6.21
N VAL A 169 -9.81 -14.73 -6.92
CA VAL A 169 -8.53 -15.11 -6.34
C VAL A 169 -7.80 -13.90 -5.74
N MET A 170 -7.80 -12.74 -6.40
CA MET A 170 -7.23 -11.52 -5.81
C MET A 170 -7.90 -11.17 -4.49
N VAL A 171 -9.24 -11.13 -4.44
CA VAL A 171 -9.96 -10.80 -3.20
C VAL A 171 -9.63 -11.80 -2.08
N ALA A 172 -9.64 -13.10 -2.38
CA ALA A 172 -9.30 -14.14 -1.41
C ALA A 172 -7.85 -14.00 -0.89
N VAL A 173 -6.90 -13.75 -1.79
CA VAL A 173 -5.49 -13.59 -1.42
C VAL A 173 -5.24 -12.28 -0.67
N ALA A 174 -5.94 -11.18 -1.00
CA ALA A 174 -5.87 -9.93 -0.25
C ALA A 174 -6.32 -10.11 1.21
N ILE A 175 -7.43 -10.82 1.43
CA ILE A 175 -7.90 -11.13 2.79
C ILE A 175 -6.85 -11.94 3.55
N MET A 176 -6.27 -12.97 2.91
CA MET A 176 -5.17 -13.74 3.54
C MET A 176 -3.93 -12.88 3.79
N ALA A 177 -3.57 -12.00 2.85
CA ALA A 177 -2.43 -11.10 2.92
C ALA A 177 -2.56 -10.15 4.12
N ALA A 178 -3.75 -9.64 4.40
CA ALA A 178 -4.01 -8.79 5.56
C ALA A 178 -3.60 -9.46 6.88
N PHE A 179 -3.92 -10.75 7.06
CA PHE A 179 -3.53 -11.50 8.27
C PHE A 179 -2.04 -11.87 8.29
N ILE A 180 -1.45 -12.14 7.12
CA ILE A 180 -0.03 -12.50 7.00
C ILE A 180 0.87 -11.28 7.18
N MET A 181 0.44 -10.10 6.72
CA MET A 181 1.26 -8.89 6.68
C MET A 181 1.71 -8.45 8.07
N ASP A 182 0.82 -8.53 9.06
CA ASP A 182 1.14 -8.20 10.45
C ASP A 182 2.15 -9.19 11.05
N LYS A 183 2.21 -10.43 10.56
CA LYS A 183 3.16 -11.47 11.03
C LYS A 183 4.48 -11.47 10.27
N ALA A 184 4.46 -11.40 8.95
CA ALA A 184 5.66 -11.53 8.11
C ALA A 184 6.45 -10.22 8.00
N GLY A 185 5.80 -9.07 8.12
CA GLY A 185 6.41 -7.78 7.82
C GLY A 185 6.33 -7.43 6.33
N ARG A 186 6.49 -6.14 6.02
CA ARG A 186 6.08 -5.58 4.74
C ARG A 186 7.14 -5.81 3.68
N LYS A 187 8.42 -5.73 4.07
CA LYS A 187 9.57 -5.94 3.18
C LYS A 187 9.66 -7.39 2.71
N VAL A 188 9.43 -8.33 3.63
CA VAL A 188 9.46 -9.77 3.34
C VAL A 188 8.31 -10.13 2.39
N LEU A 189 7.10 -9.65 2.68
CA LEU A 189 5.92 -9.91 1.87
C LEU A 189 6.06 -9.37 0.44
N LEU A 190 6.60 -8.16 0.27
CA LEU A 190 6.94 -7.59 -1.04
C LEU A 190 8.00 -8.41 -1.78
N SER A 191 9.00 -8.92 -1.08
CA SER A 191 10.07 -9.70 -1.72
C SER A 191 9.57 -11.06 -2.22
N ILE A 192 8.76 -11.75 -1.41
CA ILE A 192 8.17 -13.05 -1.77
C ILE A 192 7.19 -12.88 -2.92
N SER A 193 6.27 -11.91 -2.83
CA SER A 193 5.32 -11.61 -3.92
C SER A 193 6.06 -11.24 -5.21
N GLY A 194 7.07 -10.37 -5.12
CA GLY A 194 7.89 -9.98 -6.27
C GLY A 194 8.54 -11.16 -6.98
N PHE A 195 9.07 -12.13 -6.23
CA PHE A 195 9.66 -13.34 -6.82
C PHE A 195 8.64 -14.14 -7.64
N PHE A 196 7.44 -14.38 -7.09
CA PHE A 196 6.38 -15.08 -7.81
C PHE A 196 5.87 -14.30 -9.02
N LEU A 197 5.79 -12.97 -8.93
CA LEU A 197 5.43 -12.12 -10.06
C LEU A 197 6.43 -12.22 -11.20
N ILE A 198 7.74 -12.15 -10.90
CA ILE A 198 8.80 -12.29 -11.91
C ILE A 198 8.74 -13.68 -12.54
N ALA A 199 8.59 -14.73 -11.74
CA ALA A 199 8.47 -16.09 -12.25
C ALA A 199 7.27 -16.25 -13.20
N ALA A 200 6.11 -15.72 -12.83
CA ALA A 200 4.91 -15.74 -13.65
C ALA A 200 5.08 -14.95 -14.97
N LEU A 201 5.68 -13.76 -14.92
CA LEU A 201 5.94 -12.94 -16.12
C LEU A 201 6.98 -13.58 -17.04
N CYS A 202 8.03 -14.19 -16.48
CA CYS A 202 9.02 -14.93 -17.26
C CYS A 202 8.39 -16.14 -17.95
N ALA A 203 7.50 -16.88 -17.26
CA ALA A 203 6.77 -18.01 -17.83
C ALA A 203 5.80 -17.56 -18.95
N LEU A 204 5.06 -16.48 -18.74
CA LEU A 204 4.21 -15.86 -19.77
C LEU A 204 5.05 -15.43 -20.99
N GLY A 205 6.15 -14.72 -20.77
CA GLY A 205 7.05 -14.30 -21.85
C GLY A 205 7.63 -15.48 -22.62
N ALA A 206 8.04 -16.55 -21.93
CA ALA A 206 8.56 -17.76 -22.56
C ALA A 206 7.49 -18.46 -23.42
N PHE A 207 6.24 -18.53 -22.96
CA PHE A 207 5.14 -19.09 -23.75
C PHE A 207 4.91 -18.29 -25.04
N PHE A 208 4.79 -16.97 -24.93
CA PHE A 208 4.56 -16.13 -26.11
C PHE A 208 5.75 -16.12 -27.07
N TYR A 209 6.98 -16.26 -26.56
CA TYR A 209 8.17 -16.43 -27.39
C TYR A 209 8.10 -17.73 -28.21
N ILE A 210 7.74 -18.85 -27.57
CA ILE A 210 7.58 -20.13 -28.27
C ILE A 210 6.44 -20.04 -29.30
N LYS A 211 5.30 -19.43 -28.93
CA LYS A 211 4.16 -19.23 -29.85
C LYS A 211 4.58 -18.47 -31.11
N GLU A 212 5.38 -17.41 -30.94
CA GLU A 212 5.79 -16.53 -32.05
C GLU A 212 6.84 -17.15 -32.97
N PHE A 213 7.85 -17.84 -32.41
CA PHE A 213 8.96 -18.40 -33.20
C PHE A 213 8.76 -19.84 -33.67
N GLN A 214 8.01 -20.67 -32.93
CA GLN A 214 7.78 -22.09 -33.26
C GLN A 214 6.37 -22.36 -33.81
N GLY A 215 5.49 -21.35 -33.81
CA GLY A 215 4.13 -21.43 -34.30
C GLY A 215 3.13 -22.06 -33.32
N GLU A 216 1.84 -21.94 -33.62
CA GLU A 216 0.76 -22.31 -32.70
C GLU A 216 0.76 -23.81 -32.33
N SER A 217 1.18 -24.68 -33.25
CA SER A 217 1.24 -26.13 -33.02
C SER A 217 2.19 -26.54 -31.89
N ALA A 218 3.25 -25.76 -31.64
CA ALA A 218 4.22 -26.03 -30.57
C ALA A 218 3.65 -25.72 -29.17
N VAL A 219 2.66 -24.82 -29.07
CA VAL A 219 2.13 -24.34 -27.80
C VAL A 219 0.84 -25.02 -27.36
N VAL A 220 0.21 -25.84 -28.21
CA VAL A 220 -1.05 -26.53 -27.91
C VAL A 220 -0.96 -27.35 -26.62
N SER A 221 0.16 -28.04 -26.40
CA SER A 221 0.40 -28.87 -25.20
C SER A 221 0.69 -28.07 -23.93
N ILE A 222 1.03 -26.79 -24.05
CA ILE A 222 1.41 -25.90 -22.95
C ILE A 222 0.45 -24.72 -22.75
N THR A 223 -0.76 -24.78 -23.31
CA THR A 223 -1.83 -23.78 -23.14
C THR A 223 -2.26 -23.56 -21.68
N TRP A 224 -2.02 -24.54 -20.79
CA TRP A 224 -2.26 -24.41 -19.36
C TRP A 224 -1.27 -23.46 -18.67
N LEU A 225 -0.05 -23.29 -19.22
CA LEU A 225 1.04 -22.57 -18.58
C LEU A 225 0.75 -21.06 -18.43
N PRO A 226 0.27 -20.34 -19.46
CA PRO A 226 -0.09 -18.92 -19.30
C PRO A 226 -1.26 -18.72 -18.35
N VAL A 227 -2.23 -19.63 -18.36
CA VAL A 227 -3.38 -19.59 -17.44
C VAL A 227 -2.88 -19.71 -16.00
N ALA A 228 -2.09 -20.75 -15.70
CA ALA A 228 -1.48 -20.94 -14.39
C ALA A 228 -0.59 -19.75 -13.98
N SER A 229 0.16 -19.19 -14.93
CA SER A 229 1.01 -18.01 -14.70
C SER A 229 0.19 -16.77 -14.37
N LEU A 230 -0.97 -16.56 -15.00
CA LEU A 230 -1.88 -15.47 -14.64
C LEU A 230 -2.47 -15.66 -13.24
N PHE A 231 -2.84 -16.88 -12.86
CA PHE A 231 -3.28 -17.16 -11.48
C PHE A 231 -2.20 -16.84 -10.44
N VAL A 232 -0.96 -17.28 -10.69
CA VAL A 232 0.18 -16.95 -9.83
C VAL A 232 0.44 -15.44 -9.82
N TYR A 233 0.35 -14.78 -10.98
CA TYR A 233 0.54 -13.33 -11.08
C TYR A 233 -0.50 -12.58 -10.24
N TYR A 234 -1.80 -12.85 -10.43
CA TYR A 234 -2.89 -12.19 -9.71
C TYR A 234 -2.79 -12.42 -8.20
N GLY A 235 -2.56 -13.67 -7.78
CA GLY A 235 -2.38 -14.02 -6.37
C GLY A 235 -1.15 -13.34 -5.76
N ALA A 236 0.02 -13.47 -6.40
CA ALA A 236 1.25 -12.85 -5.91
C ALA A 236 1.14 -11.32 -5.86
N TYR A 237 0.48 -10.72 -6.85
CA TYR A 237 0.27 -9.27 -6.88
C TYR A 237 -0.56 -8.81 -5.69
N SER A 238 -1.68 -9.50 -5.46
CA SER A 238 -2.59 -9.22 -4.34
C SER A 238 -1.95 -9.49 -2.99
N LEU A 239 -0.98 -10.40 -2.91
CA LEU A 239 -0.28 -10.73 -1.67
C LEU A 239 0.58 -9.59 -1.13
N GLY A 240 1.12 -8.72 -1.99
CA GLY A 240 2.07 -7.69 -1.54
C GLY A 240 2.05 -6.40 -2.33
N TYR A 241 2.34 -6.47 -3.64
CA TYR A 241 2.50 -5.28 -4.48
C TYR A 241 1.23 -4.43 -4.60
N TYR A 242 0.05 -5.02 -4.41
CA TYR A 242 -1.20 -4.28 -4.41
C TYR A 242 -1.38 -3.41 -3.16
N GLU A 243 -1.24 -3.99 -1.95
CA GLU A 243 -1.62 -3.32 -0.70
C GLU A 243 -0.48 -2.52 -0.07
N VAL A 244 0.75 -3.06 -0.11
CA VAL A 244 1.87 -2.51 0.67
C VAL A 244 2.23 -1.08 0.29
N PRO A 245 2.29 -0.67 -1.00
CA PRO A 245 2.58 0.72 -1.35
C PRO A 245 1.60 1.73 -0.74
N PHE A 246 0.31 1.41 -0.70
CA PHE A 246 -0.71 2.29 -0.10
C PHE A 246 -0.60 2.35 1.43
N ILE A 247 -0.25 1.22 2.07
CA ILE A 247 0.00 1.19 3.51
C ILE A 247 1.22 2.03 3.86
N LEU A 248 2.28 1.97 3.04
CA LEU A 248 3.49 2.78 3.24
C LEU A 248 3.22 4.28 3.15
N LEU A 249 2.28 4.74 2.33
CA LEU A 249 1.84 6.15 2.33
C LEU A 249 1.28 6.55 3.71
N GLY A 250 0.50 5.67 4.34
CA GLY A 250 -0.08 5.93 5.65
C GLY A 250 0.93 5.82 6.81
N GLU A 251 1.89 4.89 6.71
CA GLU A 251 2.85 4.57 7.77
C GLU A 251 4.11 5.44 7.74
N THR A 252 4.52 5.94 6.58
CA THR A 252 5.80 6.67 6.44
C THR A 252 5.61 8.18 6.50
N PHE A 253 4.40 8.68 6.27
CA PHE A 253 4.17 10.11 6.21
C PHE A 253 3.87 10.69 7.60
N PRO A 254 4.60 11.74 8.03
CA PRO A 254 4.29 12.49 9.24
C PRO A 254 2.87 13.04 9.15
N VAL A 255 2.13 12.98 10.26
CA VAL A 255 0.71 13.38 10.34
C VAL A 255 0.49 14.76 9.69
N ARG A 256 1.34 15.72 10.05
CA ARG A 256 1.32 17.09 9.53
C ARG A 256 1.42 17.26 8.01
N TYR A 257 2.14 16.38 7.30
CA TYR A 257 2.34 16.49 5.84
C TYR A 257 1.63 15.40 5.06
N ARG A 258 0.88 14.53 5.75
CA ARG A 258 0.29 13.32 5.19
C ARG A 258 -0.66 13.60 4.03
N ASP A 259 -1.45 14.66 4.11
CA ASP A 259 -2.42 14.96 3.05
C ASP A 259 -1.75 15.43 1.75
N VAL A 260 -0.73 16.28 1.86
CA VAL A 260 0.00 16.79 0.68
C VAL A 260 0.89 15.70 0.09
N MET A 261 1.65 14.98 0.92
CA MET A 261 2.49 13.87 0.47
C MET A 261 1.63 12.72 -0.09
N GLY A 262 0.49 12.44 0.54
CA GLY A 262 -0.52 11.49 0.07
C GLY A 262 -1.03 11.88 -1.32
N SER A 263 -1.43 13.13 -1.51
CA SER A 263 -1.91 13.65 -2.79
C SER A 263 -0.86 13.51 -3.91
N ILE A 264 0.42 13.80 -3.62
CA ILE A 264 1.53 13.60 -4.55
C ILE A 264 1.67 12.10 -4.90
N GLY A 265 1.57 11.21 -3.91
CA GLY A 265 1.57 9.77 -4.12
C GLY A 265 0.43 9.33 -5.04
N TYR A 266 -0.83 9.69 -4.73
CA TYR A 266 -1.98 9.34 -5.56
C TYR A 266 -1.89 9.89 -6.98
N PHE A 267 -1.35 11.11 -7.15
CA PHE A 267 -1.08 11.68 -8.46
C PHE A 267 -0.05 10.85 -9.22
N ALA A 268 1.08 10.53 -8.60
CA ALA A 268 2.13 9.69 -9.21
C ALA A 268 1.59 8.31 -9.59
N ASN A 269 0.82 7.67 -8.71
CA ASN A 269 0.15 6.41 -8.98
C ASN A 269 -0.74 6.49 -10.22
N SER A 270 -1.62 7.50 -10.28
CA SER A 270 -2.55 7.70 -11.41
C SER A 270 -1.80 7.97 -12.71
N LEU A 271 -0.74 8.77 -12.66
CA LEU A 271 0.14 9.04 -13.80
C LEU A 271 0.82 7.75 -14.29
N PHE A 272 1.34 6.92 -13.40
CA PHE A 272 2.01 5.67 -13.78
C PHE A 272 1.03 4.62 -14.31
N VAL A 273 -0.20 4.53 -13.79
CA VAL A 273 -1.26 3.71 -14.39
C VAL A 273 -1.53 4.16 -15.82
N PHE A 274 -1.75 5.46 -16.02
CA PHE A 274 -2.02 6.01 -17.35
C PHE A 274 -0.87 5.72 -18.33
N LEU A 275 0.37 5.96 -17.91
CA LEU A 275 1.54 5.71 -18.74
C LEU A 275 1.72 4.23 -19.04
N SER A 276 1.60 3.34 -18.05
CA SER A 276 1.80 1.90 -18.27
C SER A 276 0.78 1.31 -19.24
N VAL A 277 -0.49 1.69 -19.12
CA VAL A 277 -1.56 1.23 -20.03
C VAL A 277 -1.39 1.81 -21.42
N LYS A 278 -1.10 3.11 -21.54
CA LYS A 278 -0.91 3.76 -22.85
C LYS A 278 0.29 3.18 -23.60
N THR A 279 1.41 2.98 -22.91
CA THR A 279 2.64 2.46 -23.52
C THR A 279 2.60 0.97 -23.81
N TYR A 280 1.67 0.21 -23.22
CA TYR A 280 1.56 -1.22 -23.45
C TYR A 280 1.31 -1.56 -24.93
N ALA A 281 0.41 -0.82 -25.59
CA ALA A 281 0.11 -1.04 -27.00
C ALA A 281 1.35 -0.83 -27.90
N ASP A 282 2.09 0.25 -27.65
CA ASP A 282 3.34 0.55 -28.37
C ASP A 282 4.42 -0.52 -28.10
N LEU A 283 4.53 -0.98 -26.85
CA LEU A 283 5.50 -2.00 -26.45
C LEU A 283 5.19 -3.35 -27.10
N LYS A 284 3.91 -3.75 -27.09
CA LYS A 284 3.41 -4.96 -27.77
C LYS A 284 3.67 -4.90 -29.27
N HIS A 285 3.42 -3.76 -29.92
CA HIS A 285 3.65 -3.62 -31.37
C HIS A 285 5.13 -3.70 -31.74
N ARG A 286 6.04 -3.18 -30.92
CA ARG A 286 7.48 -3.12 -31.25
C ARG A 286 8.26 -4.37 -30.85
N VAL A 287 7.91 -5.02 -29.76
CA VAL A 287 8.71 -6.09 -29.14
C VAL A 287 7.91 -7.38 -28.95
N GLY A 288 6.65 -7.42 -29.40
CA GLY A 288 5.76 -8.55 -29.22
C GLY A 288 5.30 -8.73 -27.77
N TYR A 289 4.45 -9.74 -27.56
CA TYR A 289 3.96 -10.09 -26.22
C TYR A 289 5.09 -10.55 -25.30
N TYR A 290 6.01 -11.37 -25.81
CA TYR A 290 7.11 -11.91 -25.01
C TYR A 290 8.03 -10.80 -24.46
N GLY A 291 8.38 -9.83 -25.31
CA GLY A 291 9.23 -8.71 -24.94
C GLY A 291 8.58 -7.81 -23.90
N ALA A 292 7.27 -7.58 -24.00
CA ALA A 292 6.52 -6.80 -23.01
C ALA A 292 6.55 -7.46 -21.62
N TYR A 293 6.30 -8.77 -21.53
CA TYR A 293 6.31 -9.47 -20.23
C TYR A 293 7.71 -9.54 -19.61
N TRP A 294 8.75 -9.79 -20.40
CA TRP A 294 10.13 -9.77 -19.90
C TRP A 294 10.58 -8.38 -19.48
N PHE A 295 10.14 -7.33 -20.17
CA PHE A 295 10.37 -5.95 -19.73
C PHE A 295 9.76 -5.70 -18.35
N TYR A 296 8.49 -6.08 -18.13
CA TYR A 296 7.85 -5.95 -16.82
C TYR A 296 8.55 -6.80 -15.74
N ALA A 297 9.02 -8.00 -16.08
CA ALA A 297 9.79 -8.85 -15.17
C ALA A 297 11.12 -8.19 -14.76
N ALA A 298 11.83 -7.58 -15.70
CA ALA A 298 13.07 -6.85 -15.43
C ALA A 298 12.84 -5.62 -14.55
N VAL A 299 11.76 -4.87 -14.79
CA VAL A 299 11.35 -3.75 -13.92
C VAL A 299 11.05 -4.24 -12.51
N LEU A 300 10.30 -5.33 -12.34
CA LEU A 300 10.02 -5.89 -11.02
C LEU A 300 11.28 -6.40 -10.31
N LEU A 301 12.23 -7.01 -11.04
CA LEU A 301 13.50 -7.44 -10.48
C LEU A 301 14.28 -6.25 -9.91
N SER A 302 14.34 -5.14 -10.65
CA SER A 302 14.93 -3.90 -10.15
C SER A 302 14.18 -3.34 -8.94
N GLY A 303 12.85 -3.50 -8.90
CA GLY A 303 12.00 -3.15 -7.77
C GLY A 303 12.29 -3.96 -6.50
N ILE A 304 12.50 -5.27 -6.61
CA ILE A 304 12.90 -6.12 -5.46
C ILE A 304 14.25 -5.65 -4.92
N ILE A 305 15.23 -5.43 -5.80
CA ILE A 305 16.56 -4.92 -5.40
C ILE A 305 16.40 -3.57 -4.68
N PHE A 306 15.56 -2.67 -5.20
CA PHE A 306 15.26 -1.39 -4.57
C PHE A 306 14.65 -1.56 -3.17
N VAL A 307 13.66 -2.44 -3.01
CA VAL A 307 13.05 -2.77 -1.73
C VAL A 307 14.10 -3.28 -0.73
N TRP A 308 14.99 -4.17 -1.17
CA TRP A 308 16.04 -4.71 -0.30
C TRP A 308 17.02 -3.66 0.20
N ILE A 309 17.39 -2.69 -0.64
CA ILE A 309 18.38 -1.66 -0.31
C ILE A 309 17.76 -0.49 0.47
N PHE A 310 16.62 0.03 0.01
CA PHE A 310 16.09 1.32 0.46
C PHE A 310 14.92 1.21 1.43
N MET A 311 14.16 0.11 1.40
CA MET A 311 13.00 -0.04 2.28
C MET A 311 13.42 -0.54 3.67
N PRO A 312 13.20 0.25 4.73
CA PRO A 312 13.30 -0.25 6.09
C PRO A 312 12.07 -1.13 6.38
N GLU A 313 12.25 -2.16 7.22
CA GLU A 313 11.09 -2.89 7.74
C GLU A 313 10.25 -1.95 8.61
N THR A 314 8.95 -1.81 8.31
CA THR A 314 8.03 -0.92 9.04
C THR A 314 7.28 -1.64 10.16
N LYS A 315 7.30 -2.97 10.18
CA LYS A 315 6.59 -3.77 11.18
C LYS A 315 7.01 -3.41 12.62
N GLY A 316 6.02 -3.11 13.45
CA GLY A 316 6.16 -2.95 14.90
C GLY A 316 6.97 -1.73 15.34
N LYS A 317 7.18 -0.76 14.44
CA LYS A 317 7.95 0.46 14.72
C LYS A 317 7.04 1.66 14.79
N THR A 318 7.38 2.59 15.68
CA THR A 318 6.71 3.89 15.74
C THR A 318 7.07 4.75 14.52
N LEU A 319 6.21 5.74 14.21
CA LEU A 319 6.46 6.68 13.11
C LEU A 319 7.80 7.40 13.29
N GLU A 320 8.12 7.78 14.54
CA GLU A 320 9.37 8.43 14.93
C GLU A 320 10.59 7.53 14.69
N GLU A 321 10.49 6.22 14.99
CA GLU A 321 11.57 5.27 14.69
C GLU A 321 11.80 5.07 13.19
N ILE A 322 10.74 5.09 12.39
CA ILE A 322 10.83 5.00 10.92
C ILE A 322 11.51 6.26 10.38
N GLU A 323 11.09 7.44 10.85
CA GLU A 323 11.71 8.72 10.52
C GLU A 323 13.19 8.75 10.91
N MET A 324 13.54 8.32 12.13
CA MET A 324 14.93 8.22 12.59
C MET A 324 15.75 7.25 11.73
N LYS A 325 15.20 6.09 11.33
CA LYS A 325 15.91 5.14 10.46
C LYS A 325 16.11 5.66 9.03
N MET A 326 15.17 6.44 8.51
CA MET A 326 15.31 7.05 7.19
C MET A 326 16.26 8.27 7.19
N THR A 327 16.46 8.91 8.34
CA THR A 327 17.27 10.14 8.50
C THR A 327 18.68 9.89 9.01
N ARG A 328 18.91 8.87 9.85
CA ARG A 328 20.21 8.58 10.45
C ARG A 328 21.21 8.12 9.39
N LYS A 329 22.26 8.92 9.17
CA LYS A 329 23.44 8.55 8.38
C LYS A 329 24.13 7.33 9.03
N LYS A 330 24.67 6.42 8.21
CA LYS A 330 25.52 5.26 8.58
C LYS A 330 26.73 5.56 9.50
N GLY A 331 26.99 6.82 9.86
CA GLY A 331 28.16 7.25 10.65
C GLY A 331 27.98 7.35 12.17
N GLN A 332 26.79 7.09 12.73
CA GLN A 332 26.55 7.16 14.18
C GLN A 332 26.25 5.79 14.80
N LYS A 333 26.86 4.71 14.29
CA LYS A 333 26.77 3.39 14.96
C LYS A 333 27.61 3.32 16.25
N ALA A 334 28.60 4.19 16.43
CA ALA A 334 29.54 4.10 17.55
C ALA A 334 29.07 4.73 18.87
N VAL A 335 28.05 5.61 18.88
CA VAL A 335 27.61 6.30 20.12
C VAL A 335 26.39 5.63 20.75
N ALA A 336 25.66 4.81 19.99
CA ALA A 336 24.46 4.14 20.50
C ALA A 336 24.76 2.84 21.27
N SER A 337 25.90 2.17 21.03
CA SER A 337 26.27 0.97 21.79
C SER A 337 26.58 1.29 23.26
N ASP A 338 27.06 2.50 23.54
CA ASP A 338 27.38 2.91 24.92
C ASP A 338 26.12 3.29 25.70
N ALA A 339 25.05 3.75 25.01
CA ALA A 339 23.76 4.07 25.62
C ALA A 339 22.87 2.82 25.84
N GLU A 340 23.03 1.77 25.01
CA GLU A 340 22.29 0.50 25.15
C GLU A 340 22.77 -0.37 26.33
N SER A 341 23.93 -0.07 26.93
CA SER A 341 24.41 -0.79 28.14
C SER A 341 23.77 -0.33 29.45
N GLY A 342 22.95 0.73 29.44
CA GLY A 342 22.36 1.35 30.64
C GLY A 342 20.89 1.04 30.92
N TYR A 343 20.18 0.34 30.03
CA TYR A 343 18.76 0.01 30.22
C TYR A 343 18.59 -1.47 30.57
N ASP A 344 18.78 -1.79 31.86
CA ASP A 344 18.33 -3.05 32.42
C ASP A 344 16.83 -2.99 32.72
N ASN A 345 16.13 -4.01 32.26
CA ASN A 345 14.68 -4.06 32.11
C ASN A 345 14.09 -4.73 33.36
N LYS A 346 13.83 -3.97 34.42
CA LYS A 346 13.09 -4.45 35.60
C LYS A 346 12.06 -3.44 36.10
N GLY A 347 10.80 -3.82 35.90
CA GLY A 347 9.76 -3.78 36.94
C GLY A 347 9.37 -2.42 37.49
N TYR A 348 8.15 -2.00 37.15
CA TYR A 348 7.36 -0.98 37.82
C TYR A 348 7.53 -0.97 39.34
N GLY A 349 7.86 0.19 39.89
CA GLY A 349 7.84 0.48 41.32
C GLY A 349 8.08 1.96 41.57
N LEU A 350 7.03 2.67 41.99
CA LEU A 350 7.09 4.02 42.54
C LEU A 350 8.18 4.12 43.62
N ARG A 351 9.07 5.12 43.52
CA ARG A 351 9.76 5.66 44.69
C ARG A 351 10.26 7.09 44.48
N ASP A 352 10.00 7.88 45.52
CA ASP A 352 10.26 9.31 45.71
C ASP A 352 11.67 9.81 45.38
N GLY A 353 11.70 11.08 44.96
CA GLY A 353 12.58 12.13 45.47
C GLY A 353 14.08 11.86 45.57
N LYS A 354 14.85 12.43 44.63
CA LYS A 354 15.95 13.37 44.93
C LYS A 354 16.58 13.93 43.65
N GLU A 355 16.91 15.20 43.75
CA GLU A 355 17.71 16.07 42.89
C GLU A 355 18.75 15.36 42.00
N LYS A 356 18.88 15.86 40.76
CA LYS A 356 20.21 16.19 40.21
C LYS A 356 20.11 17.32 39.17
N GLN A 357 20.79 18.40 39.51
CA GLN A 357 21.01 19.61 38.73
C GLN A 357 21.90 19.36 37.50
N VAL A 358 21.58 20.13 36.44
CA VAL A 358 22.48 20.92 35.56
C VAL A 358 23.64 20.18 34.88
N VAL A 359 23.62 20.15 33.53
CA VAL A 359 24.68 20.74 32.70
C VAL A 359 24.07 21.29 31.40
N VAL A 360 24.19 22.60 31.23
CA VAL A 360 23.99 23.37 30.00
C VAL A 360 25.22 23.16 29.11
N ALA A 361 25.03 22.88 27.81
CA ALA A 361 26.07 23.10 26.82
C ALA A 361 25.48 23.76 25.57
N LYS A 362 25.78 25.05 25.43
CA LYS A 362 25.68 25.84 24.20
C LYS A 362 26.80 25.40 23.24
N LEU A 363 26.45 25.17 21.97
CA LEU A 363 26.95 25.86 20.77
C LEU A 363 26.40 25.20 19.50
#